data_AF-A0A2E5AFV7-F1
#
_entry.id   AF-A0A2E5AFV7-F1
#
_cell.length_a   1.000
_cell.length_b   1.000
_cell.length_c   1.000
_cell.angle_alpha   90.00
_cell.angle_beta   90.00
_cell.angle_gamma   90.00
#
_symmetry.space_group_name_H-M   'P 1'
#
loop_
_entity.id
_entity.type
_entity.pdbx_description
1 polymer ?
#
loop_
_entity_poly.entity_id
_entity_poly.type
_entity_poly.pdbx_seq_one_letter_code
_entity_poly.pdbx_strand_id
1 'polypeptide(L)'
;MFDLSLFILGGVFVLFILACLVRWWVSVRGLTEEAHAEYQTRKAEKPGTIKGVSEAEFIRLYVSCFQPRWTLYAAASAGAAILISPVALLAVPALYDVIWRINGAPEWGGRTGYVFMFALFFGVVFIWAAFAAVIARLHHLRAPEPFNHALARARGEPIEDTGWRPRPKWARKIKIDSAPADTDS
;
A
#
# COMPACT_ATOMS: atom_id res chain seq x y z
N MET A 1 -34.96 11.45 8.34
CA MET A 1 -33.88 11.23 9.33
C MET A 1 -32.79 10.30 8.78
N PHE A 2 -33.15 9.16 8.18
CA PHE A 2 -32.18 8.24 7.55
C PHE A 2 -31.29 8.88 6.48
N ASP A 3 -31.83 9.75 5.62
CA ASP A 3 -31.04 10.39 4.55
C ASP A 3 -29.94 11.30 5.11
N LEU A 4 -30.27 12.11 6.12
CA LEU A 4 -29.29 12.98 6.78
C LEU A 4 -28.16 12.16 7.42
N SER A 5 -28.49 11.05 8.09
CA SER A 5 -27.48 10.15 8.67
C SER A 5 -26.57 9.52 7.62
N LEU A 6 -27.10 9.13 6.46
CA LEU A 6 -26.31 8.62 5.34
C LEU A 6 -25.39 9.69 4.75
N PHE A 7 -25.88 10.92 4.59
CA PHE A 7 -25.06 12.04 4.12
C PHE A 7 -23.96 12.41 5.11
N ILE A 8 -24.25 12.42 6.41
CA ILE A 8 -23.25 12.66 7.45
C ILE A 8 -22.18 11.56 7.42
N LEU A 9 -22.59 10.28 7.37
CA LEU A 9 -21.65 9.16 7.31
C LEU A 9 -20.77 9.23 6.06
N GLY A 10 -21.36 9.42 4.88
CA GLY A 10 -20.62 9.60 3.64
C GLY A 10 -19.68 10.80 3.69
N GLY A 11 -20.15 11.92 4.24
CA GLY A 11 -19.36 13.13 4.46
C GLY A 11 -18.14 12.89 5.34
N VAL A 12 -18.27 12.13 6.43
CA VAL A 12 -17.15 11.76 7.30
C VAL A 12 -16.09 10.96 6.55
N PHE A 13 -16.49 9.97 5.74
CA PHE A 13 -15.54 9.22 4.92
C PHE A 13 -14.85 10.10 3.87
N VAL A 14 -15.58 10.98 3.19
CA VAL A 14 -15.00 11.92 2.22
C VAL A 14 -14.01 12.85 2.89
N LEU A 15 -14.35 13.43 4.05
CA LEU A 15 -13.45 14.29 4.81
C LEU A 15 -12.19 13.53 5.26
N PHE A 16 -12.34 12.28 5.71
CA PHE A 16 -11.19 11.44 6.08
C PHE A 16 -10.27 11.16 4.87
N ILE A 17 -10.83 10.85 3.71
CA ILE A 17 -10.08 10.65 2.46
C ILE A 17 -9.33 11.94 2.11
N LEU A 18 -10.00 13.08 2.11
CA LEU A 18 -9.39 14.37 1.82
C LEU A 18 -8.28 14.71 2.81
N ALA A 19 -8.47 14.49 4.11
CA ALA A 19 -7.45 14.70 5.13
C ALA A 19 -6.19 13.83 4.88
N CYS A 20 -6.38 12.56 4.50
CA CYS A 20 -5.27 11.67 4.15
C CYS A 20 -4.51 12.16 2.91
N LEU A 21 -5.22 12.57 1.86
CA LEU A 21 -4.64 13.07 0.62
C LEU A 21 -3.91 14.41 0.82
N VAL A 22 -4.49 15.32 1.59
CA VAL A 22 -3.84 16.59 1.98
C VAL A 22 -2.58 16.31 2.78
N ARG A 23 -2.64 15.41 3.77
CA ARG A 23 -1.46 15.02 4.55
C ARG A 23 -0.35 14.45 3.66
N TRP A 24 -0.70 13.54 2.75
CA TRP A 24 0.26 13.00 1.78
C TRP A 24 0.92 14.11 0.96
N TRP A 25 0.11 15.01 0.41
CA TRP A 25 0.57 16.10 -0.45
C TRP A 25 1.49 17.08 0.28
N VAL A 26 1.13 17.49 1.51
CA VAL A 26 1.97 18.35 2.35
C VAL A 26 3.30 17.66 2.65
N SER A 27 3.28 16.38 3.03
CA SER A 27 4.51 15.64 3.31
C SER A 27 5.39 15.47 2.08
N VAL A 28 4.82 15.19 0.90
CA VAL A 28 5.59 15.07 -0.34
C VAL A 28 6.26 16.39 -0.72
N ARG A 29 5.57 17.53 -0.52
CA ARG A 29 6.17 18.86 -0.74
C ARG A 29 7.34 19.10 0.20
N GLY A 30 7.16 18.89 1.50
CA GLY A 30 8.25 19.04 2.49
C GLY A 30 9.44 18.12 2.19
N LEU A 31 9.18 16.85 1.86
CA LEU A 31 10.24 15.90 1.48
C LEU A 31 10.99 16.30 0.20
N THR A 32 10.33 17.00 -0.72
CA THR A 32 10.97 17.50 -1.95
C THR A 32 11.96 18.62 -1.61
N GLU A 33 11.54 19.56 -0.76
CA GLU A 33 12.40 20.66 -0.28
C GLU A 33 13.59 20.13 0.54
N GLU A 34 13.33 19.18 1.45
CA GLU A 34 14.38 18.49 2.22
C GLU A 34 15.36 17.76 1.31
N ALA A 35 14.88 17.07 0.27
CA ALA A 35 15.74 16.36 -0.67
C ALA A 35 16.62 17.30 -1.49
N HIS A 36 16.11 18.47 -1.89
CA HIS A 36 16.92 19.50 -2.54
C HIS A 36 18.03 19.98 -1.61
N ALA A 37 17.70 20.33 -0.36
CA ALA A 37 18.69 20.79 0.62
C ALA A 37 19.77 19.73 0.88
N GLU A 38 19.36 18.48 1.09
CA GLU A 38 20.26 17.35 1.30
C GLU A 38 21.18 17.12 0.09
N TYR A 39 20.67 17.25 -1.14
CA TYR A 39 21.49 17.12 -2.35
C TYR A 39 22.55 18.22 -2.43
N GLN A 40 22.20 19.47 -2.14
CA GLN A 40 23.16 20.58 -2.15
C GLN A 40 24.23 20.42 -1.06
N THR A 41 23.86 19.99 0.15
CA THR A 41 24.81 19.67 1.22
C THR A 41 25.76 18.55 0.80
N ARG A 42 25.25 17.46 0.23
CA ARG A 42 26.09 16.35 -0.28
C ARG A 42 26.99 16.79 -1.41
N LYS A 43 26.54 17.69 -2.28
CA LYS A 43 27.35 18.25 -3.36
C LYS A 43 28.52 19.08 -2.83
N ALA A 44 28.31 19.82 -1.74
CA ALA A 44 29.34 20.66 -1.12
C ALA A 44 30.32 19.85 -0.24
N GLU A 45 29.82 18.96 0.61
CA GLU A 45 30.62 18.32 1.67
C GLU A 45 31.05 16.89 1.33
N LYS A 46 30.22 16.14 0.59
CA LYS A 46 30.41 14.69 0.36
C LYS A 46 30.05 14.28 -1.07
N PRO A 47 30.69 14.89 -2.09
CA PRO A 47 30.30 14.70 -3.49
C PRO A 47 30.38 13.24 -3.96
N GLY A 48 31.24 12.43 -3.33
CA GLY A 48 31.31 10.99 -3.58
C GLY A 48 29.98 10.26 -3.37
N THR A 49 29.15 10.70 -2.43
CA THR A 49 27.89 10.02 -2.07
C THR A 49 26.77 10.13 -3.12
N ILE A 50 26.88 11.09 -4.04
CA ILE A 50 25.91 11.35 -5.11
C ILE A 50 26.53 11.23 -6.51
N LYS A 51 27.74 10.67 -6.60
CA LYS A 51 28.47 10.55 -7.87
C LYS A 51 27.65 9.77 -8.90
N GLY A 52 27.43 10.36 -10.07
CA GLY A 52 26.67 9.75 -11.16
C GLY A 52 25.15 9.83 -11.01
N VAL A 53 24.64 10.46 -9.95
CA VAL A 53 23.19 10.64 -9.72
C VAL A 53 22.82 12.10 -9.94
N SER A 54 21.84 12.34 -10.81
CA SER A 54 21.32 13.70 -11.03
C SER A 54 20.48 14.19 -9.84
N GLU A 55 20.36 15.51 -9.66
CA GLU A 55 19.51 16.10 -8.62
C GLU A 55 18.06 15.61 -8.70
N ALA A 56 17.49 15.61 -9.91
CA ALA A 56 16.12 15.15 -10.14
C ALA A 56 15.93 13.67 -9.77
N GLU A 57 16.94 12.83 -10.05
CA GLU A 57 16.91 11.43 -9.66
C GLU A 57 17.04 11.24 -8.15
N PHE A 58 17.94 11.98 -7.50
CA PHE A 58 18.11 11.96 -6.05
C PHE A 58 16.80 12.29 -5.33
N ILE A 59 16.14 13.39 -5.73
CA ILE A 59 14.86 13.83 -5.15
C ILE A 59 13.78 12.78 -5.35
N ARG A 60 13.66 12.22 -6.56
CA ARG A 60 12.70 11.16 -6.86
C ARG A 60 12.91 9.96 -5.94
N LEU A 61 14.14 9.51 -5.76
CA LEU A 61 14.48 8.39 -4.88
C LEU A 61 14.15 8.72 -3.42
N TYR A 62 14.58 9.89 -2.93
CA TYR A 62 14.35 10.34 -1.56
C TYR A 62 12.85 10.38 -1.23
N VAL A 63 12.06 11.09 -2.02
CA VAL A 63 10.61 11.20 -1.84
C VAL A 63 9.95 9.83 -1.92
N SER A 64 10.37 8.97 -2.86
CA SER A 64 9.77 7.64 -3.02
C SER A 64 9.99 6.72 -1.81
N CYS A 65 11.10 6.89 -1.10
CA CYS A 65 11.49 6.10 0.07
C CYS A 65 10.80 6.59 1.35
N PHE A 66 10.65 7.92 1.52
CA PHE A 66 10.19 8.52 2.78
C PHE A 66 8.73 9.00 2.78
N GLN A 67 8.04 9.07 1.64
CA GLN A 67 6.65 9.52 1.61
C GLN A 67 5.73 8.65 2.50
N PRO A 68 4.72 9.25 3.17
CA PRO A 68 3.83 8.53 4.07
C PRO A 68 2.79 7.72 3.27
N ARG A 69 3.18 6.60 2.67
CA ARG A 69 2.33 5.79 1.78
C ARG A 69 1.04 5.31 2.46
N TRP A 70 1.07 5.11 3.78
CA TRP A 70 -0.08 4.64 4.55
C TRP A 70 -1.31 5.53 4.35
N THR A 71 -1.15 6.84 4.15
CA THR A 71 -2.27 7.76 3.94
C THR A 71 -3.00 7.46 2.63
N LEU A 72 -2.26 7.11 1.57
CA LEU A 72 -2.85 6.70 0.29
C LEU A 72 -3.62 5.38 0.42
N TYR A 73 -3.08 4.41 1.17
CA TYR A 73 -3.77 3.14 1.40
C TYR A 73 -4.97 3.28 2.33
N ALA A 74 -4.91 4.16 3.33
CA ALA A 74 -6.05 4.51 4.18
C ALA A 74 -7.16 5.19 3.38
N ALA A 75 -6.82 6.18 2.55
CA ALA A 75 -7.74 6.84 1.63
C ALA A 75 -8.37 5.84 0.65
N ALA A 76 -7.55 4.95 0.05
CA ALA A 76 -8.04 3.91 -0.85
C ALA A 76 -8.97 2.93 -0.12
N SER A 77 -8.68 2.55 1.13
CA SER A 77 -9.54 1.68 1.94
C SER A 77 -10.88 2.32 2.25
N ALA A 78 -10.88 3.59 2.64
CA ALA A 78 -12.10 4.35 2.91
C ALA A 78 -12.94 4.54 1.63
N GLY A 79 -12.30 4.85 0.50
CA GLY A 79 -12.97 4.95 -0.79
C GLY A 79 -13.56 3.61 -1.24
N ALA A 80 -12.81 2.52 -1.07
CA ALA A 80 -13.28 1.18 -1.34
C ALA A 80 -14.50 0.83 -0.48
N ALA A 81 -14.49 1.15 0.82
CA ALA A 81 -15.64 0.91 1.70
C ALA A 81 -16.92 1.61 1.20
N ILE A 82 -16.84 2.86 0.74
CA ILE A 82 -17.99 3.57 0.14
C ILE A 82 -18.49 2.83 -1.11
N LEU A 83 -17.59 2.50 -2.04
CA LEU A 83 -17.96 1.93 -3.34
C LEU A 83 -18.45 0.49 -3.24
N ILE A 84 -17.87 -0.31 -2.34
CA ILE A 84 -18.17 -1.72 -2.20
C ILE A 84 -19.43 -1.94 -1.38
N SER A 85 -19.77 -1.05 -0.44
CA SER A 85 -20.97 -1.20 0.39
C SER A 85 -22.27 -1.43 -0.40
N PRO A 86 -22.64 -0.61 -1.41
CA PRO A 86 -23.84 -0.89 -2.19
C PRO A 86 -23.74 -2.21 -2.99
N VAL A 87 -22.55 -2.53 -3.50
CA VAL A 87 -22.32 -3.79 -4.21
C VAL A 87 -22.49 -4.99 -3.28
N ALA A 88 -21.96 -4.94 -2.06
CA ALA A 88 -22.08 -5.97 -1.05
C ALA A 88 -23.54 -6.17 -0.61
N LEU A 89 -24.27 -5.07 -0.41
CA LEU A 89 -25.69 -5.09 -0.04
C LEU A 89 -26.59 -5.67 -1.14
N LEU A 90 -26.14 -5.69 -2.40
CA LEU A 90 -26.85 -6.36 -3.49
C LEU A 90 -26.37 -7.80 -3.70
N ALA A 91 -25.06 -8.01 -3.67
CA ALA A 91 -24.44 -9.30 -3.97
C ALA A 91 -24.73 -10.35 -2.90
N VAL A 92 -24.71 -9.98 -1.62
CA VAL A 92 -24.94 -10.94 -0.51
C VAL A 92 -26.37 -11.49 -0.53
N PRO A 93 -27.43 -10.66 -0.59
CA PRO A 93 -28.79 -11.19 -0.74
C PRO A 93 -28.99 -11.99 -2.02
N ALA A 94 -28.40 -11.58 -3.13
CA ALA A 94 -28.52 -12.29 -4.41
C ALA A 94 -27.90 -13.69 -4.33
N LEU A 95 -26.68 -13.79 -3.79
CA LEU A 95 -26.01 -15.08 -3.58
C LEU A 95 -26.79 -15.96 -2.60
N TYR A 96 -27.27 -15.38 -1.50
CA TYR A 96 -28.11 -16.10 -0.56
C TYR A 96 -29.38 -16.64 -1.20
N ASP A 97 -30.08 -15.84 -2.02
CA ASP A 97 -31.32 -16.26 -2.70
C ASP A 97 -31.09 -17.46 -3.62
N VAL A 98 -29.97 -17.49 -4.34
CA VAL A 98 -29.57 -18.64 -5.15
C VAL A 98 -29.37 -19.89 -4.28
N ILE A 99 -28.61 -19.78 -3.19
CA ILE A 99 -28.35 -20.89 -2.27
C ILE A 99 -29.65 -21.39 -1.64
N TRP A 100 -30.50 -20.47 -1.17
CA TRP A 100 -31.77 -20.79 -0.53
C TRP A 100 -32.72 -21.52 -1.47
N ARG A 101 -32.86 -21.07 -2.73
CA ARG A 101 -33.71 -21.72 -3.74
C ARG A 101 -33.24 -23.11 -4.11
N ILE A 102 -31.92 -23.30 -4.28
CA ILE A 102 -31.34 -24.62 -4.60
C ILE A 102 -31.60 -25.63 -3.47
N ASN A 103 -31.71 -25.16 -2.23
CA ASN A 103 -32.03 -25.98 -1.06
C ASN A 103 -33.54 -26.15 -0.82
N GLY A 104 -34.39 -25.91 -1.83
CA GLY A 104 -35.83 -26.10 -1.74
C GLY A 104 -36.59 -24.97 -1.05
N ALA A 105 -35.96 -23.81 -0.86
CA ALA A 105 -36.58 -22.60 -0.32
C ALA A 105 -37.37 -22.81 0.99
N PRO A 106 -36.77 -23.40 2.04
CA PRO A 106 -37.48 -23.63 3.30
C PRO A 106 -37.93 -22.30 3.94
N GLU A 107 -39.14 -22.28 4.52
CA GLU A 107 -39.76 -21.05 5.06
C GLU A 107 -38.90 -20.35 6.12
N TRP A 108 -38.26 -21.12 7.02
CA TRP A 108 -37.39 -20.58 8.07
C TRP A 108 -36.15 -19.85 7.54
N GLY A 109 -35.75 -20.16 6.29
CA GLY A 109 -34.60 -19.57 5.61
C GLY A 109 -34.94 -18.36 4.75
N GLY A 110 -36.20 -17.94 4.71
CA GLY A 110 -36.64 -16.78 3.92
C GLY A 110 -36.05 -15.45 4.40
N ARG A 111 -36.35 -14.36 3.68
CA ARG A 111 -35.79 -13.00 3.93
C ARG A 111 -36.10 -12.41 5.31
N THR A 112 -37.11 -12.90 5.99
CA THR A 112 -37.48 -12.50 7.35
C THR A 112 -36.87 -13.41 8.43
N GLY A 113 -36.28 -14.53 8.02
CA GLY A 113 -35.67 -15.51 8.91
C GLY A 113 -34.30 -15.05 9.43
N TYR A 114 -33.95 -15.54 10.63
CA TYR A 114 -32.65 -15.23 11.25
C TYR A 114 -31.47 -15.64 10.37
N VAL A 115 -31.57 -16.76 9.66
CA VAL A 115 -30.48 -17.27 8.82
C VAL A 115 -30.13 -16.29 7.69
N PHE A 116 -31.13 -15.63 7.09
CA PHE A 116 -30.90 -14.57 6.12
C PHE A 116 -30.22 -13.36 6.76
N MET A 117 -30.69 -12.90 7.94
CA MET A 117 -30.09 -11.76 8.64
C MET A 117 -28.63 -12.02 9.02
N PHE A 118 -28.33 -13.23 9.51
CA PHE A 118 -26.98 -13.70 9.82
C PHE A 118 -26.10 -13.72 8.56
N ALA A 119 -26.59 -14.32 7.47
CA ALA A 119 -25.87 -14.37 6.20
C ALA A 119 -25.61 -12.98 5.63
N LEU A 120 -26.58 -12.06 5.72
CA LEU A 120 -26.43 -10.67 5.29
C LEU A 120 -25.35 -9.96 6.09
N PHE A 121 -25.43 -10.02 7.41
CA PHE A 121 -24.46 -9.35 8.29
C PHE A 121 -23.04 -9.88 8.08
N PHE A 122 -22.84 -11.20 8.20
CA PHE A 122 -21.51 -11.79 8.07
C PHE A 122 -20.99 -11.76 6.63
N GLY A 123 -21.87 -11.85 5.63
CA GLY A 123 -21.49 -11.72 4.22
C GLY A 123 -20.96 -10.33 3.90
N VAL A 124 -21.62 -9.26 4.38
CA VAL A 124 -21.14 -7.89 4.20
C VAL A 124 -19.82 -7.66 4.93
N VAL A 125 -19.72 -8.11 6.20
CA VAL A 125 -18.47 -8.03 6.98
C VAL A 125 -17.33 -8.79 6.29
N PHE A 126 -17.61 -9.98 5.76
CA PHE A 126 -16.64 -10.78 5.02
C PHE A 126 -16.12 -10.05 3.77
N ILE A 127 -17.00 -9.43 2.99
CA ILE A 127 -16.61 -8.66 1.80
C ILE A 127 -15.70 -7.48 2.21
N TRP A 128 -16.08 -6.71 3.23
CA TRP A 128 -15.25 -5.61 3.72
C TRP A 128 -13.89 -6.11 4.23
N ALA A 129 -13.86 -7.19 5.00
CA ALA A 129 -12.64 -7.79 5.50
C ALA A 129 -11.73 -8.31 4.36
N ALA A 130 -12.31 -8.92 3.33
CA ALA A 130 -11.57 -9.40 2.16
C ALA A 130 -10.89 -8.23 1.42
N PHE A 131 -11.61 -7.12 1.21
CA PHE A 131 -11.03 -5.94 0.57
C PHE A 131 -9.97 -5.26 1.44
N ALA A 132 -10.21 -5.14 2.75
CA ALA A 132 -9.20 -4.63 3.68
C ALA A 132 -7.93 -5.50 3.65
N ALA A 133 -8.08 -6.83 3.62
CA ALA A 133 -6.96 -7.76 3.51
C ALA A 133 -6.19 -7.59 2.19
N VAL A 134 -6.88 -7.37 1.06
CA VAL A 134 -6.23 -7.08 -0.22
C VAL A 134 -5.42 -5.79 -0.15
N ILE A 135 -5.97 -4.72 0.41
CA ILE A 135 -5.28 -3.43 0.51
C ILE A 135 -4.10 -3.52 1.48
N ALA A 136 -4.27 -4.16 2.64
CA ALA A 136 -3.18 -4.41 3.58
C ALA A 136 -2.05 -5.23 2.93
N ARG A 137 -2.40 -6.28 2.18
CA ARG A 137 -1.43 -7.06 1.43
C ARG A 137 -0.68 -6.20 0.40
N LEU A 138 -1.37 -5.35 -0.35
CA LEU A 138 -0.73 -4.43 -1.30
C LEU A 138 0.20 -3.44 -0.61
N HIS A 139 -0.18 -2.91 0.57
CA HIS A 139 0.67 -2.04 1.38
C HIS A 139 1.97 -2.75 1.79
N HIS A 140 1.87 -3.97 2.32
CA HIS A 140 3.05 -4.73 2.75
C HIS A 140 3.92 -5.23 1.59
N LEU A 141 3.33 -5.67 0.48
CA LEU A 141 4.08 -6.13 -0.71
C LEU A 141 4.80 -4.98 -1.43
N ARG A 142 4.30 -3.75 -1.29
CA ARG A 142 4.89 -2.54 -1.89
C ARG A 142 5.65 -1.71 -0.86
N ALA A 143 6.25 -2.38 0.14
CA ALA A 143 7.13 -1.74 1.10
C ALA A 143 8.25 -0.98 0.35
N PRO A 144 8.53 0.28 0.73
CA PRO A 144 9.55 1.08 0.06
C PRO A 144 10.93 0.46 0.26
N GLU A 145 11.78 0.70 -0.73
CA GLU A 145 13.20 0.40 -0.61
C GLU A 145 13.87 1.35 0.39
N PRO A 146 14.83 0.88 1.21
CA PRO A 146 15.64 1.76 2.03
C PRO A 146 16.44 2.70 1.14
N PHE A 147 16.46 3.99 1.49
CA PHE A 147 17.07 5.03 0.67
C PHE A 147 18.53 4.73 0.28
N ASN A 148 19.32 4.17 1.19
CA ASN A 148 20.72 3.82 0.92
C ASN A 148 20.86 2.78 -0.20
N HIS A 149 19.97 1.78 -0.28
CA HIS A 149 20.00 0.81 -1.38
C HIS A 149 19.54 1.43 -2.69
N ALA A 150 18.50 2.25 -2.64
CA ALA A 150 17.99 2.95 -3.81
C ALA A 150 19.06 3.87 -4.41
N LEU A 151 19.81 4.58 -3.55
CA LEU A 151 20.92 5.45 -3.94
C LEU A 151 22.14 4.65 -4.44
N ALA A 152 22.53 3.57 -3.75
CA ALA A 152 23.62 2.69 -4.19
C ALA A 152 23.33 2.09 -5.58
N ARG A 153 22.08 1.65 -5.81
CA ARG A 153 21.62 1.16 -7.10
C ARG A 153 21.74 2.21 -8.20
N ALA A 154 21.29 3.44 -7.92
CA ALA A 154 21.37 4.54 -8.88
C ALA A 154 22.82 4.90 -9.24
N ARG A 155 23.76 4.67 -8.30
CA ARG A 155 25.21 4.85 -8.49
C ARG A 155 25.89 3.66 -9.20
N GLY A 156 25.19 2.56 -9.41
CA GLY A 156 25.76 1.33 -9.95
C GLY A 156 26.63 0.54 -8.95
N GLU A 157 26.48 0.81 -7.66
CA GLU A 157 27.22 0.11 -6.61
C GLU A 157 26.57 -1.24 -6.29
N PRO A 158 27.37 -2.28 -5.95
CA PRO A 158 26.84 -3.56 -5.52
C PRO A 158 26.04 -3.37 -4.23
N ILE A 159 24.77 -3.80 -4.24
CA ILE A 159 23.92 -3.77 -3.06
C ILE A 159 24.30 -4.99 -2.20
N GLU A 160 24.78 -4.75 -0.98
CA GLU A 160 24.94 -5.82 0.00
C GLU A 160 23.58 -6.48 0.29
N ASP A 161 23.56 -7.81 0.44
CA ASP A 161 22.34 -8.59 0.68
C ASP A 161 21.85 -8.35 2.13
N THR A 162 21.25 -7.18 2.37
CA THR A 162 20.82 -6.66 3.68
C THR A 162 19.50 -7.26 4.16
N GLY A 163 18.94 -8.24 3.45
CA GLY A 163 17.69 -8.91 3.83
C GLY A 163 16.41 -8.09 3.64
N TRP A 164 16.47 -6.86 3.10
CA TRP A 164 15.28 -6.03 2.82
C TRP A 164 14.29 -6.73 1.87
N ARG A 165 14.81 -7.42 0.84
CA ARG A 165 14.02 -8.38 0.07
C ARG A 165 14.51 -9.78 0.39
N PRO A 166 13.67 -10.65 0.98
CA PRO A 166 14.06 -12.03 1.16
C PRO A 166 14.36 -12.65 -0.20
N ARG A 167 15.62 -13.04 -0.39
CA ARG A 167 16.07 -13.73 -1.60
C ARG A 167 15.22 -15.00 -1.81
N PRO A 168 14.74 -15.27 -3.03
CA PRO A 168 14.06 -16.53 -3.31
C PRO A 168 15.00 -17.69 -2.99
N LYS A 169 14.50 -18.72 -2.30
CA LYS A 169 15.32 -19.88 -1.85
C LYS A 169 16.04 -20.60 -3.00
N TRP A 170 15.54 -20.46 -4.23
CA TRP A 170 16.12 -21.08 -5.43
C TRP A 170 17.24 -20.26 -6.09
N ALA A 171 17.43 -18.98 -5.72
CA ALA A 171 18.46 -18.14 -6.33
C ALA A 171 19.85 -18.44 -5.75
N ARG A 172 20.71 -19.10 -6.54
CA ARG A 172 22.09 -19.46 -6.16
C ARG A 172 22.91 -18.21 -5.81
N LYS A 173 23.72 -18.26 -4.74
CA LYS A 173 24.71 -17.20 -4.44
C LYS A 173 25.82 -17.27 -5.49
N ILE A 174 25.91 -16.26 -6.35
CA ILE A 174 27.10 -16.08 -7.20
C ILE A 174 28.15 -15.50 -6.26
N LYS A 175 29.17 -16.28 -5.95
CA LYS A 175 30.39 -15.77 -5.34
C LYS A 175 31.16 -15.11 -6.48
N ILE A 176 31.29 -13.80 -6.43
CA ILE A 176 32.24 -13.12 -7.31
C ILE A 176 33.59 -13.43 -6.70
N ASP A 177 34.36 -14.31 -7.33
CA ASP A 177 35.74 -14.55 -6.95
C ASP A 177 36.50 -13.27 -7.27
N SER A 178 36.77 -12.46 -6.25
CA SER A 178 37.74 -11.39 -6.34
C SER A 178 39.04 -12.02 -6.82
N ALA A 179 39.57 -11.58 -7.97
CA ALA A 179 40.90 -11.99 -8.40
C ALA A 179 41.88 -11.77 -7.24
N PRO A 180 42.81 -12.71 -6.97
CA PRO A 180 43.79 -12.51 -5.91
C PRO A 180 44.48 -11.18 -6.19
N ALA A 181 44.52 -10.31 -5.18
CA ALA A 181 45.39 -9.16 -5.20
C ALA A 181 46.80 -9.73 -5.41
N ASP A 182 47.40 -9.44 -6.55
CA ASP A 182 48.83 -9.61 -6.76
C ASP A 182 49.53 -8.75 -5.71
N THR A 183 49.80 -9.35 -4.56
CA THR A 183 50.75 -8.87 -3.58
C THR A 183 52.13 -9.26 -4.09
N ASP A 184 52.83 -8.24 -4.61
CA ASP A 184 54.27 -8.03 -4.58
C ASP A 184 55.21 -9.15 -5.06
N SER A 185 55.90 -8.86 -6.17
CA SER A 185 57.37 -8.94 -6.27
C SER A 185 57.88 -7.85 -7.19
#